data_AF-A0A968Z4M8-F1
#
_entry.id   AF-A0A968Z4M8-F1
#
_cell.length_a   1.000
_cell.length_b   1.000
_cell.length_c   1.000
_cell.angle_alpha   90.00
_cell.angle_beta   90.00
_cell.angle_gamma   90.00
#
_symmetry.space_group_name_H-M   'P 1'
#
loop_
_entity.id
_entity.type
_entity.pdbx_description
1 polymer ?
#
loop_
_entity_poly.entity_id
_entity_poly.type
_entity_poly.pdbx_seq_one_letter_code
_entity_poly.pdbx_strand_id
1 'polypeptide(L)'
;MKAYLHIGTEKTGTTAIQYFLVSNRKYLLEDGFLYPHSPEETKEPKLAPFAHTKIAAFSMKANPLQDIHKYLQITNAENFLKLQNNFQNELAQELNQTKATTVVFLTNIVRLGYS
;
A
#
# COMPACT_ATOMS: atom_id res chain seq x y z
N MET A 1 -12.17 4.90 -13.72
CA MET A 1 -11.87 4.30 -12.40
C MET A 1 -11.72 5.41 -11.38
N LYS A 2 -12.22 5.23 -10.15
CA LYS A 2 -12.09 6.19 -9.04
C LYS A 2 -11.07 5.65 -8.03
N ALA A 3 -10.26 6.52 -7.44
CA ALA A 3 -9.33 6.15 -6.38
C ALA A 3 -9.68 6.90 -5.09
N TYR A 4 -9.90 6.16 -4.01
CA TYR A 4 -10.01 6.71 -2.66
C TYR A 4 -8.70 6.46 -1.94
N LEU A 5 -8.06 7.53 -1.47
CA LEU A 5 -6.86 7.47 -0.68
C LEU A 5 -7.20 7.92 0.76
N HIS A 6 -7.18 6.98 1.69
CA HIS A 6 -7.30 7.28 3.10
C HIS A 6 -5.90 7.48 3.71
N ILE A 7 -5.59 8.73 4.04
CA ILE A 7 -4.38 9.12 4.77
C ILE A 7 -4.78 9.48 6.20
N GLY A 8 -4.30 8.71 7.18
CA GLY A 8 -4.58 8.92 8.59
C GLY A 8 -3.29 9.03 9.38
N THR A 9 -3.20 10.01 10.28
CA THR A 9 -2.19 10.02 11.34
C THR A 9 -2.57 9.00 12.41
N GLU A 10 -1.58 8.40 13.07
CA GLU A 10 -1.82 7.51 14.22
C GLU A 10 -2.79 8.19 15.22
N LYS A 11 -3.78 7.42 15.70
CA LYS A 11 -4.62 7.62 16.91
C LYS A 11 -6.13 7.83 16.74
N THR A 12 -6.73 7.80 15.55
CA THR A 12 -8.21 7.79 15.46
C THR A 12 -8.74 6.85 14.39
N GLY A 13 -9.33 5.72 14.80
CA GLY A 13 -10.22 4.88 13.96
C GLY A 13 -9.57 4.12 12.79
N THR A 14 -8.28 4.34 12.51
CA THR A 14 -7.57 3.73 11.38
C THR A 14 -7.49 2.21 11.47
N THR A 15 -7.44 1.65 12.69
CA THR A 15 -7.51 0.20 12.92
C THR A 15 -8.87 -0.37 12.51
N ALA A 16 -9.98 0.27 12.88
CA ALA A 16 -11.31 -0.25 12.53
C ALA A 16 -11.52 -0.32 11.01
N ILE A 17 -11.13 0.73 10.28
CA ILE A 17 -11.25 0.76 8.81
C ILE A 17 -10.27 -0.22 8.14
N GLN A 18 -9.05 -0.38 8.66
CA GLN A 18 -8.08 -1.37 8.19
C GLN A 18 -8.63 -2.80 8.30
N TYR A 19 -9.14 -3.17 9.48
CA TYR A 19 -9.73 -4.49 9.70
C TYR A 19 -10.97 -4.69 8.82
N PHE A 20 -11.83 -3.68 8.71
CA PHE A 20 -12.98 -3.74 7.83
C PHE A 20 -12.57 -4.01 6.38
N LEU A 21 -11.63 -3.24 5.82
CA LEU A 21 -11.21 -3.39 4.42
C LEU A 21 -10.51 -4.72 4.15
N VAL A 22 -9.66 -5.18 5.08
CA VAL A 22 -8.98 -6.49 4.95
C VAL A 22 -9.97 -7.64 5.06
N SER A 23 -10.80 -7.66 6.10
CA SER A 23 -11.74 -8.76 6.35
C SER A 23 -12.86 -8.85 5.30
N ASN A 24 -13.21 -7.74 4.65
CA ASN A 24 -14.30 -7.69 3.68
C ASN A 24 -13.83 -7.57 2.21
N ARG A 25 -12.53 -7.72 1.94
CA ARG A 25 -11.93 -7.54 0.60
C ARG A 25 -12.70 -8.24 -0.52
N LYS A 26 -13.13 -9.50 -0.29
CA LYS A 26 -13.91 -10.28 -1.25
C LYS A 26 -15.27 -9.63 -1.55
N TYR A 27 -16.03 -9.29 -0.51
CA TYR A 27 -17.35 -8.68 -0.63
C TYR A 27 -17.28 -7.28 -1.25
N LEU A 28 -16.28 -6.49 -0.86
CA LEU A 28 -16.00 -5.19 -1.46
C LEU A 28 -15.75 -5.32 -2.97
N LEU A 29 -15.00 -6.34 -3.39
CA LEU A 29 -14.73 -6.58 -4.81
C LEU A 29 -16.00 -6.96 -5.57
N GLU A 30 -16.88 -7.78 -4.98
CA GLU A 30 -18.20 -8.12 -5.53
C GLU A 30 -19.06 -6.85 -5.72
N ASP A 31 -18.93 -5.87 -4.83
CA ASP A 31 -19.59 -4.55 -4.91
C ASP A 31 -18.85 -3.53 -5.79
N GLY A 32 -17.76 -3.92 -6.46
CA GLY A 32 -17.00 -3.06 -7.38
C GLY A 32 -15.93 -2.17 -6.74
N PHE A 33 -15.57 -2.44 -5.48
CA PHE A 33 -14.50 -1.80 -4.73
C PHE A 33 -13.29 -2.74 -4.57
N LEU A 34 -12.15 -2.35 -5.15
CA LEU A 34 -10.89 -3.05 -4.94
C LEU A 34 -10.15 -2.45 -3.75
N TYR A 35 -9.87 -3.27 -2.74
CA TYR A 35 -8.79 -3.02 -1.80
C TYR A 35 -7.61 -3.90 -2.27
N PRO A 36 -6.51 -3.34 -2.81
CA PRO A 36 -5.48 -4.09 -3.55
C PRO A 36 -4.42 -4.72 -2.65
N HIS A 37 -3.77 -5.79 -3.12
CA HIS A 37 -2.65 -6.47 -2.47
C HIS A 37 -1.30 -5.92 -2.93
N SER A 38 -1.20 -5.49 -4.19
CA SER A 38 0.04 -4.99 -4.77
C SER A 38 0.79 -3.94 -3.93
N PRO A 39 0.13 -3.00 -3.22
CA PRO A 39 0.86 -2.03 -2.41
C PRO A 39 1.21 -2.50 -0.98
N GLU A 40 0.79 -3.69 -0.56
CA GLU A 40 1.05 -4.25 0.77
C GLU A 40 2.56 -4.52 0.95
N GLU A 41 3.17 -3.89 1.95
CA GLU A 41 4.59 -4.08 2.28
C GLU A 41 4.91 -3.61 3.71
N THR A 42 5.71 -4.39 4.43
CA THR A 42 6.10 -4.09 5.81
C THR A 42 7.18 -5.07 6.30
N LYS A 43 7.94 -4.68 7.33
CA LYS A 43 8.90 -5.59 7.98
C LYS A 43 8.23 -6.74 8.75
N GLU A 44 6.96 -6.59 9.12
CA GLU A 44 6.20 -7.60 9.85
C GLU A 44 5.14 -8.23 8.94
N PRO A 45 5.36 -9.42 8.34
CA PRO A 45 4.45 -9.99 7.33
C PRO A 45 2.97 -10.07 7.76
N LYS A 46 2.71 -10.31 9.06
CA LYS A 46 1.36 -10.32 9.64
C LYS A 46 0.62 -8.98 9.55
N LEU A 47 1.34 -7.87 9.37
CA LEU A 47 0.79 -6.52 9.26
C LEU A 47 0.65 -6.06 7.80
N ALA A 48 1.16 -6.83 6.83
CA ALA A 48 1.17 -6.46 5.41
C ALA A 48 -0.23 -6.10 4.87
N PRO A 49 -1.31 -6.84 5.20
CA PRO A 49 -2.66 -6.51 4.74
C PRO A 49 -3.15 -5.11 5.15
N PHE A 50 -2.54 -4.53 6.19
CA PHE A 50 -2.93 -3.24 6.75
C PHE A 50 -2.01 -2.09 6.31
N ALA A 51 -1.04 -2.34 5.43
CA ALA A 51 0.09 -1.47 5.19
C ALA A 51 0.37 -1.26 3.70
N HIS A 52 -0.29 -0.29 3.05
CA HIS A 52 0.00 0.08 1.65
C HIS A 52 1.23 0.99 1.50
N THR A 53 2.35 0.60 2.10
CA THR A 53 3.56 1.45 2.18
C THR A 53 4.28 1.61 0.85
N LYS A 54 4.12 0.66 -0.10
CA LYS A 54 4.70 0.76 -1.46
C LYS A 54 4.20 1.99 -2.21
N ILE A 55 2.95 2.43 -1.98
CA ILE A 55 2.42 3.65 -2.62
C ILE A 55 3.21 4.88 -2.17
N ALA A 56 3.48 5.00 -0.88
CA ALA A 56 4.24 6.11 -0.35
C ALA A 56 5.70 6.06 -0.85
N ALA A 57 6.32 4.88 -0.85
CA ALA A 57 7.67 4.69 -1.38
C ALA A 57 7.79 4.99 -2.89
N PHE A 58 6.79 4.59 -3.67
CA PHE A 58 6.67 4.88 -5.11
C PHE A 58 6.45 6.38 -5.37
N SER A 59 5.67 7.06 -4.53
CA SER A 59 5.33 8.48 -4.70
C SER A 59 6.45 9.44 -4.30
N MET A 60 7.41 8.97 -3.51
CA MET A 60 8.55 9.78 -3.08
C MET A 60 9.56 9.96 -4.23
N LYS A 61 10.23 11.13 -4.26
CA LYS A 61 11.32 11.39 -5.20
C LYS A 61 12.40 10.31 -5.05
N ALA A 62 13.12 10.02 -6.14
CA ALA A 62 14.15 8.97 -6.27
C ALA A 62 15.41 9.15 -5.40
N ASN A 63 15.27 9.69 -4.19
CA ASN A 63 16.31 9.75 -3.19
C ASN A 63 16.09 8.60 -2.19
N PRO A 64 16.76 7.44 -2.38
CA PRO A 64 16.58 6.24 -1.55
C PRO A 64 17.00 6.41 -0.07
N LEU A 65 17.42 7.60 0.34
CA LEU A 65 17.82 7.91 1.72
C LEU A 65 16.67 8.40 2.61
N GLN A 66 15.44 8.45 2.10
CA GLN A 66 14.25 8.83 2.89
C GLN A 66 13.80 7.68 3.81
N ASP A 67 13.15 8.02 4.93
CA ASP A 67 12.88 7.05 6.01
C ASP A 67 12.04 5.84 5.57
N ILE A 68 11.10 6.03 4.63
CA ILE A 68 10.32 4.90 4.08
C ILE A 68 11.16 3.99 3.19
N HIS A 69 12.09 4.53 2.40
CA HIS A 69 12.98 3.73 1.57
C HIS A 69 13.91 2.89 2.43
N LYS A 70 14.46 3.48 3.49
CA LYS A 70 15.23 2.74 4.51
C LYS A 70 14.39 1.67 5.20
N TYR A 71 13.15 1.97 5.54
CA TYR A 71 12.24 1.00 6.15
C TYR A 71 11.99 -0.21 5.24
N LEU A 72 11.80 0.04 3.95
CA LEU A 72 11.61 -0.98 2.92
C LEU A 72 12.91 -1.59 2.39
N GLN A 73 14.06 -1.29 3.02
CA GLN A 73 15.38 -1.77 2.62
C GLN A 73 15.78 -1.39 1.17
N ILE A 74 15.21 -0.30 0.65
CA ILE A 74 15.55 0.29 -0.64
C ILE A 74 16.77 1.17 -0.41
N THR A 75 17.95 0.58 -0.55
CA THR A 75 19.23 1.22 -0.20
C THR A 75 19.95 1.86 -1.38
N ASN A 76 19.49 1.62 -2.61
CA ASN A 76 20.13 2.11 -3.83
C ASN A 76 19.11 2.39 -4.95
N ALA A 77 19.58 3.07 -6.01
CA ALA A 77 18.76 3.46 -7.15
C ALA A 77 18.24 2.24 -7.96
N GLU A 78 19.00 1.15 -8.03
CA GLU A 78 18.60 -0.06 -8.74
C GLU A 78 17.38 -0.72 -8.08
N ASN A 79 17.41 -0.86 -6.75
CA ASN A 79 16.30 -1.39 -5.96
C ASN A 79 15.07 -0.48 -6.05
N PHE A 80 15.28 0.84 -6.11
CA PHE A 80 14.19 1.79 -6.31
C PHE A 80 13.54 1.62 -7.69
N LEU A 81 14.33 1.52 -8.76
CA LEU A 81 13.83 1.27 -10.11
C LEU A 81 13.10 -0.08 -10.21
N LYS A 82 13.63 -1.12 -9.56
CA LYS A 82 12.96 -2.43 -9.45
C LYS A 82 11.60 -2.30 -8.76
N LEU A 83 11.52 -1.58 -7.64
CA LEU A 83 10.25 -1.33 -6.97
C LEU A 83 9.28 -0.59 -7.88
N GLN A 84 9.72 0.47 -8.58
CA GLN A 84 8.86 1.22 -9.48
C GLN A 84 8.26 0.34 -10.57
N ASN A 85 9.11 -0.42 -11.28
CA ASN A 85 8.68 -1.28 -12.36
C ASN A 85 7.78 -2.41 -11.87
N ASN A 86 8.16 -3.10 -10.79
CA ASN A 86 7.41 -4.24 -10.28
C ASN A 86 6.07 -3.79 -9.72
N PHE A 87 6.04 -2.76 -8.86
CA PHE A 87 4.80 -2.28 -8.27
C PHE A 87 3.82 -1.77 -9.32
N GLN A 88 4.30 -1.02 -10.32
CA GLN A 88 3.44 -0.54 -11.41
C GLN A 88 2.83 -1.72 -12.20
N ASN A 89 3.61 -2.74 -12.50
CA ASN A 89 3.15 -3.92 -13.23
C ASN A 89 2.17 -4.76 -12.39
N GLU A 90 2.48 -5.02 -11.12
CA GLU A 90 1.64 -5.76 -10.18
C GLU A 90 0.27 -5.06 -10.01
N LEU A 91 0.28 -3.74 -9.76
CA LEU A 91 -0.94 -2.96 -9.61
C LEU A 91 -1.74 -2.94 -10.92
N ALA A 92 -1.10 -2.74 -12.07
CA ALA A 92 -1.79 -2.75 -13.36
C ALA A 92 -2.44 -4.11 -13.65
N GLN A 93 -1.76 -5.22 -13.34
CA GLN A 93 -2.33 -6.56 -13.47
C GLN A 93 -3.54 -6.75 -12.56
N GLU A 94 -3.42 -6.39 -11.28
CA GLU A 94 -4.50 -6.50 -10.31
C GLU A 94 -5.73 -5.68 -10.72
N LEU A 95 -5.52 -4.45 -11.21
CA LEU A 95 -6.59 -3.60 -11.72
C LEU A 95 -7.27 -4.19 -12.96
N ASN A 96 -6.51 -4.72 -13.91
CA ASN A 96 -7.05 -5.27 -15.16
C ASN A 96 -7.73 -6.63 -14.99
N GLN A 97 -7.39 -7.39 -13.95
CA GLN A 97 -8.01 -8.68 -13.64
C GLN A 97 -9.36 -8.54 -12.94
N THR A 98 -9.73 -7.33 -12.51
CA THR A 98 -10.97 -7.09 -11.77
C THR A 98 -11.94 -6.24 -12.57
N LYS A 99 -13.24 -6.38 -12.28
CA LYS A 99 -14.29 -5.48 -12.79
C LYS A 99 -14.50 -4.27 -11.88
N ALA A 100 -13.59 -4.03 -10.93
CA ALA A 100 -13.73 -2.98 -9.95
C ALA A 100 -13.73 -1.61 -10.64
N THR A 101 -14.65 -0.74 -10.23
CA THR A 101 -14.73 0.63 -10.75
C THR A 101 -14.03 1.62 -9.84
N THR A 102 -13.80 1.20 -8.59
CA THR A 102 -13.24 1.99 -7.51
C THR A 102 -12.10 1.22 -6.85
N VAL A 103 -10.97 1.88 -6.59
CA VAL A 103 -9.87 1.34 -5.80
C VAL A 103 -9.71 2.14 -4.50
N VAL A 104 -9.45 1.45 -3.40
CA VAL A 104 -9.30 2.04 -2.06
C VAL A 104 -7.89 1.75 -1.55
N PHE A 105 -7.16 2.80 -1.18
CA PHE A 105 -5.83 2.71 -0.61
C PHE A 105 -5.79 3.25 0.81
N LEU A 106 -5.02 2.58 1.69
CA LEU A 106 -4.82 2.98 3.07
C LEU A 106 -3.34 3.23 3.35
N THR A 107 -2.96 4.47 3.63
CA THR A 107 -1.61 4.77 4.12
C THR A 107 -1.69 5.10 5.60
N ASN A 108 -1.39 4.12 6.44
CA ASN A 108 -0.98 4.39 7.80
C ASN A 108 0.53 4.18 7.83
N ILE A 109 1.27 5.20 8.27
CA ILE A 109 2.68 5.05 8.61
C ILE A 109 2.68 4.17 9.85
N VAL A 110 2.73 2.85 9.64
CA VAL A 110 3.04 1.88 10.70
C VAL A 110 4.29 2.42 11.36
N ARG A 111 4.22 2.67 12.68
CA ARG A 111 5.31 3.18 13.52
C ARG A 111 6.63 2.62 13.00
N LEU A 112 7.35 3.44 12.22
CA LEU A 112 8.69 3.11 11.75
C LEU A 112 9.53 3.16 13.02
N GLY A 113 9.59 2.03 13.73
CA GLY A 113 10.25 1.94 15.00
C GLY A 113 11.70 2.38 14.84
N TYR A 114 12.01 3.57 15.33
CA TYR A 114 13.33 3.87 15.84
C TYR A 114 13.38 3.18 17.21
N SER A 115 13.88 1.96 17.21
CA SER A 115 14.46 1.30 18.38
C SER A 115 15.94 1.16 18.12
#